data_AF-A0A7V8Z086-F1
#
_entry.id   AF-A0A7V8Z086-F1
#
_cell.length_a   1.000
_cell.length_b   1.000
_cell.length_c   1.000
_cell.angle_alpha   90.00
_cell.angle_beta   90.00
_cell.angle_gamma   90.00
#
_symmetry.space_group_name_H-M   'P 1'
#
loop_
_entity.id
_entity.type
_entity.pdbx_description
1 polymer ?
#
loop_
_entity_poly.entity_id
_entity_poly.type
_entity_poly.pdbx_seq_one_letter_code
_entity_poly.pdbx_strand_id
1 'polypeptide(L)'
;MQSTPSIKRRASKKGRMAIMSLPNKSQWWAFGVTGTMTLMLCLTINFRAFSELNKEATENSSLDARIQSVTNENLALQEEIHYLKNDSHTVEREARKFGLRRSGKSRDAR
;
A
#
# COMPACT_ATOMS: atom_id res chain seq x y z
N MET A 1 32.73 -63.11 -73.36
CA MET A 1 31.98 -61.85 -73.58
C MET A 1 30.54 -62.10 -73.13
N GLN A 2 29.86 -61.38 -72.26
CA GLN A 2 30.16 -60.26 -71.37
C GLN A 2 29.20 -60.42 -70.18
N SER A 3 29.71 -60.19 -68.99
CA SER A 3 28.99 -60.03 -67.74
C SER A 3 28.18 -58.73 -67.76
N THR A 4 26.90 -58.76 -67.39
CA THR A 4 26.19 -57.55 -66.95
C THR A 4 25.29 -57.82 -65.73
N PRO A 5 25.17 -56.85 -64.81
CA PRO A 5 24.78 -57.11 -63.43
C PRO A 5 23.31 -56.79 -63.14
N SER A 6 22.76 -57.51 -62.16
CA SER A 6 21.43 -57.30 -61.57
C SER A 6 21.30 -55.93 -60.89
N ILE A 7 20.48 -55.04 -61.46
CA ILE A 7 20.15 -53.74 -60.87
C ILE A 7 19.12 -53.94 -59.74
N LYS A 8 19.61 -54.00 -58.50
CA LYS A 8 18.79 -54.05 -57.29
C LYS A 8 18.30 -52.63 -56.96
N ARG A 9 17.08 -52.29 -57.38
CA ARG A 9 16.42 -51.02 -57.00
C ARG A 9 16.25 -50.96 -55.48
N ARG A 10 17.12 -50.18 -54.81
CA ARG A 10 16.97 -49.85 -53.39
C ARG A 10 15.83 -48.85 -53.24
N ALA A 11 14.70 -49.30 -52.70
CA ALA A 11 13.63 -48.42 -52.27
C ALA A 11 14.13 -47.51 -51.15
N SER A 12 14.15 -46.21 -51.42
CA SER A 12 14.45 -45.16 -50.44
C SER A 12 13.38 -45.19 -49.36
N LYS A 13 13.74 -45.65 -48.15
CA LYS A 13 12.92 -45.49 -46.95
C LYS A 13 12.90 -44.00 -46.62
N LYS A 14 11.86 -43.32 -47.13
CA LYS A 14 11.50 -41.94 -46.80
C LYS A 14 11.38 -41.83 -45.28
N GLY A 15 12.36 -41.16 -44.67
CA GLY A 15 12.40 -40.88 -43.25
C GLY A 15 11.14 -40.12 -42.85
N ARG A 16 10.21 -40.83 -42.21
CA ARG A 16 9.10 -40.20 -41.50
C ARG A 16 9.73 -39.41 -40.36
N MET A 17 9.76 -38.08 -40.50
CA MET A 17 9.97 -37.18 -39.38
C MET A 17 8.92 -37.54 -38.34
N ALA A 18 9.36 -38.18 -37.27
CA ALA A 18 8.58 -38.35 -36.07
C ALA A 18 8.37 -36.95 -35.51
N ILE A 19 7.25 -36.33 -35.88
CA ILE A 19 6.63 -35.33 -35.03
C ILE A 19 6.44 -36.07 -33.71
N MET A 20 7.28 -35.72 -32.73
CA MET A 20 7.28 -36.29 -31.41
C MET A 20 5.90 -36.03 -30.82
N SER A 21 5.00 -36.99 -31.00
CA SER A 21 3.68 -36.97 -30.41
C SER A 21 3.91 -36.95 -28.91
N LEU A 22 3.60 -35.81 -28.28
CA LEU A 22 3.58 -35.75 -26.83
C LEU A 22 2.71 -36.93 -26.35
N PRO A 23 3.20 -37.73 -25.38
CA PRO A 23 2.44 -38.86 -24.87
C PRO A 23 1.06 -38.35 -24.44
N ASN A 24 0.02 -39.13 -24.71
CA ASN A 24 -1.37 -38.83 -24.35
C ASN A 24 -1.47 -38.54 -22.84
N LYS A 25 -1.20 -37.30 -22.44
CA LYS A 25 -1.41 -36.82 -21.08
C LYS A 25 -2.91 -36.65 -20.95
N SER A 26 -3.47 -37.41 -20.02
CA SER A 26 -4.83 -37.33 -19.52
C SER A 26 -5.35 -35.89 -19.60
N GLN A 27 -6.46 -35.66 -20.31
CA GLN A 27 -7.07 -34.33 -20.54
C GLN A 27 -7.25 -33.52 -19.23
N TRP A 28 -7.30 -34.19 -18.08
CA TRP A 28 -7.29 -33.64 -16.74
C TRP A 28 -6.13 -32.68 -16.44
N TRP A 29 -4.97 -32.84 -17.09
CA TRP A 29 -3.83 -31.94 -16.87
C TRP A 29 -4.09 -30.53 -17.41
N ALA A 30 -4.81 -30.40 -18.52
CA ALA A 30 -5.18 -29.10 -19.07
C ALA A 30 -6.08 -28.32 -18.11
N PHE A 31 -7.05 -29.00 -17.48
CA PHE A 31 -7.91 -28.41 -16.46
C PHE A 31 -7.12 -27.96 -15.22
N GLY A 32 -6.12 -28.75 -14.80
CA GLY A 32 -5.22 -28.36 -13.72
C GLY A 32 -4.43 -27.09 -14.04
N VAL A 33 -3.85 -26.99 -15.24
CA VAL A 33 -3.10 -25.80 -15.67
C VAL A 33 -4.00 -24.56 -15.71
N THR A 34 -5.19 -24.66 -16.31
CA THR A 34 -6.14 -23.53 -16.35
C THR A 34 -6.58 -23.13 -14.94
N GLY A 35 -6.90 -24.09 -14.08
CA GLY A 35 -7.29 -23.81 -12.69
C GLY A 35 -6.17 -23.12 -11.90
N THR A 36 -4.93 -23.57 -12.03
CA THR A 36 -3.78 -22.94 -11.35
C THR A 36 -3.51 -21.53 -11.87
N MET A 37 -3.66 -21.28 -13.18
CA MET A 37 -3.54 -19.94 -13.77
C MET A 37 -4.63 -18.99 -13.26
N THR A 38 -5.89 -19.44 -13.26
CA THR A 38 -7.00 -18.65 -12.72
C THR A 38 -6.80 -18.35 -11.24
N LEU A 39 -6.37 -19.35 -10.45
CA LEU A 39 -6.10 -19.19 -9.03
C LEU A 39 -4.96 -18.19 -8.79
N MET A 40 -3.87 -18.26 -9.56
CA MET A 40 -2.77 -17.29 -9.48
C MET A 40 -3.23 -15.87 -9.76
N LEU A 41 -4.09 -15.67 -10.76
CA LEU A 41 -4.66 -14.35 -11.06
C LEU A 41 -5.55 -13.84 -9.92
N CYS A 42 -6.44 -14.68 -9.41
CA CYS A 42 -7.29 -14.34 -8.27
C CYS A 42 -6.47 -14.00 -7.03
N LEU A 43 -5.44 -14.79 -6.70
CA LEU A 43 -4.56 -14.51 -5.59
C LEU A 43 -3.79 -13.20 -5.79
N THR A 44 -3.26 -12.95 -6.98
CA THR A 44 -2.50 -11.72 -7.27
C THR A 44 -3.36 -10.47 -7.11
N ILE A 45 -4.59 -10.49 -7.63
CA ILE A 45 -5.51 -9.36 -7.52
C ILE A 45 -5.94 -9.15 -6.07
N ASN A 46 -6.34 -10.23 -5.37
CA ASN A 46 -6.75 -10.14 -3.97
C ASN A 46 -5.61 -9.68 -3.06
N PHE A 47 -4.39 -10.18 -3.29
CA PHE A 47 -3.22 -9.79 -2.51
C PHE A 47 -2.85 -8.32 -2.75
N ARG A 48 -2.97 -7.83 -3.99
CA ARG A 48 -2.77 -6.42 -4.29
C ARG A 48 -3.81 -5.54 -3.59
N ALA A 49 -5.09 -5.90 -3.68
CA ALA A 49 -6.16 -5.19 -2.99
C ALA A 49 -5.97 -5.19 -1.46
N PHE A 50 -5.59 -6.34 -0.89
CA PHE A 50 -5.29 -6.45 0.54
C PHE A 50 -4.07 -5.62 0.95
N SER A 51 -3.03 -5.55 0.12
CA SER A 51 -1.86 -4.72 0.37
C SER A 51 -2.17 -3.23 0.28
N GLU A 52 -3.02 -2.81 -0.66
CA GLU A 52 -3.47 -1.42 -0.79
C GLU A 52 -4.33 -1.03 0.42
N LEU A 53 -5.29 -1.86 0.82
CA LEU A 53 -6.11 -1.65 2.01
C LEU A 53 -5.29 -1.57 3.30
N ASN A 54 -4.28 -2.42 3.48
CA ASN A 54 -3.43 -2.35 4.68
C ASN A 54 -2.60 -1.07 4.74
N LYS A 55 -2.16 -0.54 3.59
CA LYS A 55 -1.46 0.75 3.53
C LYS A 55 -2.39 1.88 3.95
N GLU A 56 -3.59 1.93 3.37
CA GLU A 56 -4.60 2.94 3.73
C GLU A 56 -5.03 2.83 5.19
N ALA A 57 -5.18 1.61 5.73
CA ALA A 57 -5.52 1.39 7.14
C ALA A 57 -4.41 1.88 8.09
N THR A 58 -3.15 1.67 7.72
CA THR A 58 -2.00 2.15 8.49
C THR A 58 -1.92 3.68 8.45
N GLU A 59 -2.14 4.27 7.28
CA GLU A 59 -2.16 5.72 7.11
C GLU A 59 -3.29 6.37 7.91
N ASN A 60 -4.52 5.82 7.83
CA ASN A 60 -5.65 6.28 8.63
C ASN A 60 -5.38 6.19 10.13
N SER A 61 -4.83 5.07 10.61
CA SER A 61 -4.46 4.94 12.03
C SER A 61 -3.43 5.99 12.46
N SER A 62 -2.47 6.32 11.58
CA SER A 62 -1.48 7.37 11.85
C SER A 62 -2.10 8.77 11.87
N LEU A 63 -3.08 9.03 10.99
CA LEU A 63 -3.81 10.30 10.94
C LEU A 63 -4.71 10.47 12.16
N ASP A 64 -5.42 9.42 12.57
CA ASP A 64 -6.25 9.42 13.78
C ASP A 64 -5.41 9.69 15.03
N ALA A 65 -4.23 9.10 15.14
CA ALA A 65 -3.31 9.38 16.24
C ALA A 65 -2.85 10.85 16.26
N ARG A 66 -2.60 11.45 15.09
CA ARG A 66 -2.26 12.87 14.98
C ARG A 66 -3.43 13.77 15.36
N ILE A 67 -4.65 13.44 14.92
CA ILE A 67 -5.86 14.15 15.28
C ILE A 67 -6.03 14.13 16.80
N GLN A 68 -5.95 12.96 17.43
CA GLN A 68 -6.05 12.84 18.89
C GLN A 68 -4.98 13.67 19.60
N SER A 69 -3.72 13.65 19.14
CA SER A 69 -2.64 14.46 19.71
C SER A 69 -2.97 15.95 19.66
N VAL A 70 -3.40 16.44 18.50
CA VAL A 70 -3.73 17.87 18.30
C VAL A 70 -4.98 18.25 19.08
N THR A 71 -5.97 17.37 19.19
CA THR A 71 -7.16 17.61 20.01
C THR A 71 -6.79 17.73 21.49
N ASN A 72 -5.92 16.85 21.99
CA ASN A 72 -5.45 16.91 23.37
C ASN A 72 -4.66 18.19 23.64
N GLU A 73 -3.77 18.60 22.72
CA GLU A 73 -3.04 19.86 22.84
C GLU A 73 -3.98 21.07 22.84
N ASN A 74 -4.98 21.09 21.97
CA ASN A 74 -5.97 22.17 21.96
C ASN A 74 -6.79 22.22 23.25
N LEU A 75 -7.15 21.07 23.82
CA LEU A 75 -7.83 21.01 25.11
C LEU A 75 -6.92 21.55 26.24
N ALA A 76 -5.66 21.14 26.28
CA ALA A 76 -4.68 21.63 27.25
C ALA A 76 -4.49 23.16 27.15
N LEU A 77 -4.35 23.68 25.93
CA LEU A 77 -4.25 25.13 25.70
C LEU A 77 -5.51 25.87 26.11
N GLN A 78 -6.69 25.30 25.88
CA GLN A 78 -7.96 25.89 26.34
C GLN A 78 -8.04 25.93 27.87
N GLU A 79 -7.58 24.88 28.55
CA GLU A 79 -7.49 24.84 30.01
C GLU A 79 -6.52 25.89 30.53
N GLU A 80 -5.34 26.04 29.91
CA GLU A 80 -4.37 27.08 30.25
C GLU A 80 -4.95 28.48 30.06
N ILE A 81 -5.60 28.74 28.92
CA ILE A 81 -6.28 30.02 28.66
C ILE A 81 -7.37 30.28 29.70
N HIS A 82 -8.16 29.26 30.04
CA HIS A 82 -9.20 29.38 31.05
C HIS A 82 -8.62 29.67 32.43
N TYR A 83 -7.53 28.99 32.80
CA TYR A 83 -6.81 29.22 34.06
C TYR A 83 -6.23 30.64 34.12
N LEU A 84 -5.52 31.08 33.08
CA LEU A 84 -4.96 32.43 32.94
C LEU A 84 -6.04 33.52 32.98
N LYS A 85 -7.19 33.27 32.35
CA LYS A 85 -8.32 34.19 32.33
C LYS A 85 -8.96 34.34 33.71
N ASN A 86 -9.12 33.24 34.44
CA ASN A 86 -9.74 33.26 35.76
C ASN A 86 -8.79 33.74 36.87
N ASP A 87 -7.48 33.53 36.71
CA ASP A 87 -6.44 34.03 37.62
C ASP A 87 -5.68 35.24 37.01
N SER A 88 -6.45 36.20 36.51
CA SER A 88 -5.91 37.45 35.96
C SER A 88 -5.07 38.25 36.98
N HIS A 89 -5.31 38.02 38.28
CA HIS A 89 -4.64 38.72 39.37
C HIS A 89 -3.21 38.21 39.59
N THR A 90 -2.97 36.89 39.44
CA THR A 90 -1.62 36.33 39.43
C THR A 90 -0.86 36.76 38.18
N VAL A 91 -1.51 36.78 37.02
CA VAL A 91 -0.90 37.29 35.77
C VAL A 91 -0.50 38.76 35.90
N GLU A 92 -1.35 39.61 36.50
CA GLU A 92 -1.01 41.01 36.74
C GLU A 92 0.13 41.17 37.74
N ARG A 93 0.21 40.29 38.76
CA ARG A 93 1.31 40.28 39.72
C ARG A 93 2.63 39.84 39.09
N GLU A 94 2.62 38.83 38.24
CA GLU A 94 3.77 38.37 37.45
C GLU A 94 4.21 39.45 36.46
N ALA A 95 3.27 40.03 35.68
CA ALA A 95 3.55 41.10 34.72
C ALA A 95 4.16 42.35 35.38
N ARG A 96 3.72 42.72 36.59
CA ARG A 96 4.32 43.81 37.37
C ARG A 96 5.77 43.54 37.75
N LYS A 97 6.18 42.28 37.99
CA LYS A 97 7.59 41.93 38.25
C LYS A 97 8.47 42.18 37.02
N PHE A 98 7.91 42.02 35.82
CA PHE A 98 8.58 42.29 34.55
C PHE A 98 8.42 43.74 34.05
N GLY A 99 7.89 44.65 34.89
CA GLY A 99 7.73 46.06 34.53
C GLY A 99 6.58 46.36 33.57
N LEU A 100 5.77 45.36 33.21
CA LEU A 100 4.58 45.50 32.37
C LEU A 100 3.43 46.01 33.25
N ARG A 101 3.33 47.34 33.39
CA ARG A 101 2.12 47.96 33.97
C ARG A 101 1.00 47.92 32.94
N ARG A 102 -0.21 47.61 33.39
CA ARG A 102 -1.44 47.76 32.60
C ARG A 102 -1.48 49.21 32.11
N SER A 103 -1.18 49.44 30.83
CA SER A 103 -1.38 50.73 30.17
C SER A 103 -2.88 50.91 30.02
N GLY A 104 -3.52 51.25 31.14
CA GLY A 104 -4.90 51.67 31.19
C GLY A 104 -4.97 52.98 30.46
N LYS A 105 -5.58 52.94 29.27
CA LYS A 105 -5.94 54.10 28.48
C LYS A 105 -6.75 55.04 29.36
N SER A 106 -6.08 56.04 29.94
CA SER A 106 -6.70 57.26 30.44
C SER A 106 -7.37 57.93 29.27
N ARG A 107 -8.64 57.59 29.03
CA ARG A 107 -9.50 58.27 28.07
C ARG A 107 -10.65 58.95 28.82
N ASP A 108 -10.31 59.59 29.93
CA ASP A 108 -11.14 60.57 30.64
C ASP A 108 -10.33 61.87 30.72
N ALA A 109 -10.25 62.59 29.60
CA ALA A 109 -9.81 63.99 29.56
C ALA A 109 -10.14 64.64 28.21
N ARG A 110 -11.42 64.73 27.85
CA ARG A 110 -12.05 65.92 27.27
C ARG A 110 -13.53 65.73 27.00
#